data_AF-A0A966GKD3-F1
#
_entry.id   AF-A0A966GKD3-F1
#
_cell.length_a   1.000
_cell.length_b   1.000
_cell.length_c   1.000
_cell.angle_alpha   90.00
_cell.angle_beta   90.00
_cell.angle_gamma   90.00
#
_symmetry.space_group_name_H-M   'P 1'
#
loop_
_entity.id
_entity.type
_entity.pdbx_description
1 polymer ?
#
loop_
_entity_poly.entity_id
_entity_poly.type
_entity_poly.pdbx_seq_one_letter_code
_entity_poly.pdbx_strand_id
1 'polypeptide(L)'
;MKKRVIIFSGLVNVDKNLVGTAVIYKKMADVFLAKNYEVFMVVPELNNLKTEKINFQLYNEENNKKLIHSASIIVFGAYPPVKPLIYAHEKRD
;
A
#
# COMPACT_ATOMS: atom_id res chain seq x y z
N MET A 1 14.44 -6.39 -13.27
CA MET A 1 13.20 -6.50 -12.45
C MET A 1 12.71 -5.10 -12.12
N LYS A 2 11.40 -4.84 -12.23
CA LYS A 2 10.81 -3.54 -11.89
C LYS A 2 10.84 -3.37 -10.36
N LYS A 3 11.27 -2.20 -9.86
CA LYS A 3 11.26 -1.92 -8.42
C LYS A 3 9.82 -1.81 -7.93
N ARG A 4 9.54 -2.36 -6.74
CA ARG A 4 8.19 -2.42 -6.17
C ARG A 4 7.99 -1.37 -5.09
N VAL A 5 6.83 -0.72 -5.10
CA VAL A 5 6.36 0.10 -3.99
C VAL A 5 5.11 -0.52 -3.40
N ILE A 6 5.10 -0.71 -2.09
CA ILE A 6 3.94 -1.21 -1.35
C ILE A 6 3.39 -0.06 -0.49
N ILE A 7 2.14 0.31 -0.70
CA ILE A 7 1.45 1.37 0.05
C ILE A 7 0.39 0.72 0.92
N PHE A 8 0.59 0.77 2.24
CA PHE A 8 -0.43 0.41 3.22
C PHE A 8 -1.30 1.63 3.48
N SER A 9 -2.47 1.70 2.85
CA SER A 9 -3.33 2.89 2.85
C SER A 9 -4.06 3.16 4.17
N GLY A 10 -3.95 2.26 5.16
CA GLY A 10 -4.62 2.32 6.46
C GLY A 10 -5.87 1.42 6.54
N LEU A 11 -6.33 1.11 7.76
CA LEU A 11 -7.50 0.24 7.99
C LEU A 11 -8.85 1.00 8.03
N VAL A 12 -8.85 2.29 7.72
CA VAL A 12 -10.07 3.11 7.81
C VAL A 12 -10.85 2.98 6.50
N ASN A 13 -12.16 2.75 6.65
CA ASN A 13 -13.07 2.55 5.54
C ASN A 13 -13.04 3.78 4.61
N VAL A 14 -12.62 3.56 3.35
CA VAL A 14 -12.34 4.62 2.36
C VAL A 14 -13.56 5.54 2.17
N ASP A 15 -14.78 5.02 2.39
CA ASP A 15 -16.04 5.72 2.16
C ASP A 15 -16.54 6.59 3.32
N LYS A 16 -16.00 6.50 4.53
CA LYS A 16 -16.59 7.22 5.68
C LYS A 16 -15.75 8.31 6.34
N ASN A 17 -14.41 8.34 6.18
CA ASN A 17 -13.58 9.33 6.89
C ASN A 17 -12.28 9.76 6.18
N LEU A 18 -12.10 9.50 4.88
CA LEU A 18 -10.80 9.63 4.21
C LEU A 18 -10.80 10.40 2.88
N VAL A 19 -11.68 11.38 2.68
CA VAL A 19 -11.70 12.13 1.41
C VAL A 19 -10.35 12.82 1.14
N GLY A 20 -9.60 13.25 2.17
CA GLY A 20 -8.28 13.88 1.99
C GLY A 20 -7.10 12.91 1.92
N THR A 21 -7.09 11.87 2.75
CA THR A 21 -5.96 10.94 2.94
C THR A 21 -5.96 9.80 1.92
N ALA A 22 -7.11 9.34 1.43
CA ALA A 22 -7.14 8.39 0.30
C ALA A 22 -6.60 9.04 -0.99
N VAL A 23 -6.82 10.35 -1.17
CA VAL A 23 -6.35 11.11 -2.34
C VAL A 23 -4.84 11.20 -2.39
N ILE A 24 -4.14 11.35 -1.25
CA ILE A 24 -2.68 11.48 -1.26
C ILE A 24 -1.99 10.17 -1.65
N TYR A 25 -2.49 9.01 -1.20
CA TYR A 25 -1.91 7.71 -1.58
C TYR A 25 -2.08 7.42 -3.07
N LYS A 26 -3.20 7.85 -3.66
CA LYS A 26 -3.40 7.77 -5.11
C LYS A 26 -2.40 8.65 -5.86
N LYS A 27 -2.22 9.91 -5.44
CA LYS A 27 -1.21 10.80 -6.04
C LYS A 27 0.22 10.25 -5.91
N MET A 28 0.55 9.65 -4.76
CA MET A 28 1.84 8.97 -4.59
C MET A 28 1.99 7.79 -5.54
N ALA A 29 0.94 6.95 -5.67
CA ALA A 29 0.93 5.84 -6.62
C ALA A 29 1.16 6.34 -8.05
N ASP A 30 0.49 7.41 -8.48
CA ASP A 30 0.67 8.00 -9.82
C ASP A 30 2.12 8.45 -10.06
N VAL A 31 2.76 9.08 -9.06
CA VAL A 31 4.17 9.48 -9.12
C VAL A 31 5.10 8.27 -9.22
N PHE A 32 4.85 7.22 -8.46
CA PHE A 32 5.64 5.98 -8.53
C PHE A 32 5.47 5.27 -9.88
N LEU A 33 4.25 5.21 -10.41
CA LEU A 33 3.97 4.66 -11.74
C LEU A 33 4.72 5.44 -12.83
N ALA A 34 4.70 6.78 -12.77
CA ALA A 34 5.44 7.63 -13.69
C ALA A 34 6.97 7.42 -13.62
N LYS A 35 7.48 7.02 -12.45
CA LYS A 35 8.89 6.64 -12.25
C LYS A 35 9.18 5.16 -12.56
N ASN A 36 8.27 4.48 -13.26
CA ASN A 36 8.39 3.08 -13.67
C ASN A 36 8.54 2.11 -12.47
N TYR A 37 7.86 2.37 -11.36
CA TYR A 37 7.68 1.39 -10.28
C TYR A 37 6.44 0.52 -10.51
N GLU A 38 6.47 -0.69 -9.98
CA GLU A 38 5.27 -1.53 -9.80
C GLU A 38 4.63 -1.14 -8.46
N VAL A 39 3.36 -0.74 -8.47
CA VAL A 39 2.69 -0.22 -7.27
C VAL A 39 1.65 -1.21 -6.79
N PHE A 40 1.79 -1.61 -5.52
CA PHE A 40 0.79 -2.38 -4.80
C PHE A 40 0.17 -1.51 -3.71
N MET A 41 -1.14 -1.54 -3.60
CA MET A 41 -1.87 -0.83 -2.56
C MET A 41 -2.63 -1.83 -1.71
N VAL A 42 -2.29 -1.89 -0.43
CA VAL A 42 -2.96 -2.73 0.56
C VAL A 42 -4.11 -1.93 1.16
N VAL A 43 -5.32 -2.50 1.07
CA VAL A 43 -6.59 -1.90 1.50
C VAL A 43 -7.35 -2.86 2.42
N PRO A 44 -8.17 -2.36 3.36
CA PRO A 44 -8.94 -3.21 4.28
C PRO A 44 -10.09 -3.94 3.56
N GLU A 45 -10.60 -3.37 2.47
CA GLU A 45 -11.69 -3.90 1.65
C GLU A 45 -11.40 -3.62 0.18
N LEU A 46 -11.76 -4.55 -0.72
CA LEU A 46 -11.62 -4.34 -2.16
C LEU A 46 -12.82 -3.54 -2.67
N ASN A 47 -12.67 -2.22 -2.76
CA ASN A 47 -13.66 -1.39 -3.43
C ASN A 47 -13.66 -1.67 -4.94
N ASN A 48 -14.72 -1.28 -5.64
CA ASN A 48 -14.81 -1.32 -7.11
C ASN A 48 -13.79 -0.39 -7.83
N LEU A 49 -12.85 0.21 -7.10
CA LEU A 49 -11.76 1.03 -7.61
C LEU A 49 -10.78 0.15 -8.39
N LYS A 50 -11.12 -0.17 -9.64
CA LYS A 50 -10.20 -0.80 -10.58
C LYS A 50 -9.47 0.29 -11.35
N THR A 51 -8.20 0.49 -11.05
CA THR A 51 -7.26 1.17 -11.96
C THR A 51 -6.29 0.13 -12.49
N GLU A 52 -6.19 0.01 -13.82
CA GLU A 52 -5.39 -1.03 -14.51
C GLU A 52 -3.90 -1.05 -14.12
N LYS A 53 -3.39 0.04 -13.54
CA LYS A 53 -1.97 0.22 -13.25
C LYS A 53 -1.61 0.04 -11.78
N ILE A 54 -2.57 -0.04 -10.87
CA ILE A 54 -2.35 -0.22 -9.43
C ILE A 54 -2.84 -1.61 -9.02
N ASN A 55 -1.96 -2.40 -8.42
CA ASN A 55 -2.29 -3.71 -7.91
C ASN A 55 -2.89 -3.59 -6.50
N PHE A 56 -4.23 -3.55 -6.42
CA PHE A 56 -4.91 -3.58 -5.13
C PHE A 56 -4.83 -4.97 -4.50
N GLN A 57 -4.51 -5.00 -3.21
CA GLN A 57 -4.41 -6.22 -2.41
C GLN A 57 -5.23 -6.04 -1.13
N LEU A 58 -6.02 -7.04 -0.78
CA LEU A 58 -6.70 -7.05 0.50
C LEU A 58 -5.66 -7.24 1.61
N TYR A 59 -5.88 -6.57 2.75
CA TYR A 59 -5.09 -6.79 3.94
C TYR A 59 -5.13 -8.27 4.35
N ASN A 60 -3.96 -8.92 4.37
CA ASN A 60 -3.78 -10.27 4.86
C ASN A 60 -2.39 -10.41 5.49
N GLU A 61 -2.29 -10.91 6.73
CA GLU A 61 -1.04 -10.90 7.48
C GLU A 61 0.11 -11.64 6.77
N GLU A 62 -0.14 -12.83 6.22
CA GLU A 62 0.89 -13.60 5.52
C GLU A 62 1.32 -12.96 4.20
N ASN A 63 0.34 -12.49 3.41
CA ASN A 63 0.61 -11.83 2.14
C ASN A 63 1.38 -10.52 2.35
N ASN A 64 1.02 -9.75 3.39
CA ASN A 64 1.68 -8.49 3.72
C ASN A 64 3.18 -8.68 4.01
N LYS A 65 3.55 -9.76 4.70
CA LYS A 65 4.98 -10.10 4.92
C LYS A 65 5.71 -10.35 3.60
N LYS A 66 5.11 -11.09 2.67
CA LYS A 66 5.67 -11.35 1.33
C LYS A 66 5.81 -10.04 0.53
N LEU A 67 4.78 -9.18 0.56
CA LEU A 67 4.80 -7.88 -0.10
C LEU A 67 5.93 -7.00 0.45
N ILE A 68 6.05 -6.90 1.77
CA ILE A 68 7.11 -6.15 2.47
C ILE A 68 8.50 -6.63 2.05
N HIS A 69 8.75 -7.94 2.02
CA HIS A 69 10.04 -8.50 1.59
C HIS A 69 10.38 -8.19 0.14
N SER A 70 9.39 -8.16 -0.75
CA SER A 70 9.60 -7.88 -2.17
C SER A 70 9.68 -6.39 -2.49
N ALA A 71 9.37 -5.52 -1.53
CA ALA A 71 9.30 -4.09 -1.72
C ALA A 71 10.69 -3.50 -1.92
N SER A 72 10.79 -2.46 -2.76
CA SER A 72 11.91 -1.52 -2.77
C SER A 72 11.59 -0.28 -1.91
N ILE A 73 10.32 0.13 -1.86
CA ILE A 73 9.83 1.19 -0.98
C ILE A 73 8.55 0.71 -0.30
N ILE A 74 8.40 1.03 0.99
CA ILE A 74 7.18 0.77 1.74
C ILE A 74 6.68 2.10 2.27
N VAL A 75 5.39 2.37 2.07
CA VAL A 75 4.71 3.55 2.58
C VAL A 75 3.63 3.09 3.53
N PHE A 76 3.67 3.58 4.76
CA PHE A 76 2.62 3.39 5.73
C PHE A 76 1.81 4.68 5.83
N GLY A 77 0.52 4.59 5.51
CA GLY A 77 -0.41 5.68 5.67
C GLY A 77 -0.78 5.95 7.13
N ALA A 78 -1.64 6.95 7.34
CA ALA A 78 -2.25 7.25 8.62
C ALA A 78 -2.95 6.02 9.21
N TYR A 79 -2.78 5.81 10.51
CA TYR A 79 -3.27 4.63 11.25
C TYR A 79 -2.85 3.32 10.59
N PRO A 80 -1.53 3.08 10.44
CA PRO A 80 -1.06 1.88 9.78
C PRO A 80 -1.36 0.65 10.64
N PRO A 81 -1.59 -0.52 10.00
CA PRO A 81 -1.69 -1.76 10.75
C PRO A 81 -0.37 -2.02 11.48
N VAL A 82 -0.43 -2.11 12.81
CA VAL A 82 0.75 -2.17 13.70
C VAL A 82 1.65 -3.37 13.38
N LYS A 83 1.06 -4.54 13.12
CA LYS A 83 1.81 -5.78 12.85
C LYS A 83 2.71 -5.65 11.59
N PRO A 84 2.20 -5.29 10.40
CA PRO A 84 3.05 -5.02 9.23
C PRO A 84 4.08 -3.93 9.44
N LEU A 85 3.77 -2.87 10.20
CA LEU A 85 4.71 -1.80 10.49
C LEU A 85 5.91 -2.31 11.29
N ILE A 86 5.66 -3.03 12.39
CA ILE A 86 6.71 -3.65 13.22
C ILE A 86 7.53 -4.63 12.37
N TYR A 87 6.86 -5.49 11.60
CA TYR A 87 7.55 -6.45 10.75
C TYR A 87 8.46 -5.80 9.70
N ALA A 88 8.01 -4.72 9.06
CA ALA A 88 8.81 -3.98 8.10
C ALA A 88 10.02 -3.29 8.76
N HIS A 89 9.90 -2.88 10.02
CA HIS A 89 11.01 -2.32 10.79
C HIS A 89 12.05 -3.39 11.16
N GLU A 90 11.61 -4.58 11.60
CA GLU A 90 12.51 -5.64 12.09
C GLU A 90 13.25 -6.43 10.99
N LYS A 91 12.70 -6.48 9.77
CA LYS A 91 13.14 -7.45 8.73
C LYS A 91 13.76 -6.82 7.50
N ARG A 92 14.00 -5.51 7.53
CA ARG A 92 14.45 -4.76 6.35
C ARG A 92 15.76 -4.00 6.56
N ASP A 93 16.52 -4.42 7.57
CA ASP A 93 17.94 -4.11 7.76
C ASP A 93 18.81 -5.00 6.86
#